data_AF-A0A6S6WIY8-F1
#
_entry.id   AF-A0A6S6WIY8-F1
#
_cell.length_a   1.000
_cell.length_b   1.000
_cell.length_c   1.000
_cell.angle_alpha   90.00
_cell.angle_beta   90.00
_cell.angle_gamma   90.00
#
_symmetry.space_group_name_H-M   'P 1'
#
loop_
_entity.id
_entity.type
_entity.pdbx_description
1 polymer ?
#
loop_
_entity_poly.entity_id
_entity_poly.type
_entity_poly.pdbx_seq_one_letter_code
_entity_poly.pdbx_strand_id
1 'polypeptide(L)'
;MRFSQRTTNSGFATVTLTVLLLAIIILVTLYTAKFKAQEQRIMRNHMAMMEARTVADAALEQTIMEIDKDRNNLDRTITGTIDGANYTATLTSTNYVGTARGSVDIVDVQVVANSADGSATQRAAIELMVSSLIRSGPTIPLAIRGGVNVSGSFQIVANANGGGDGVPLSIWSKDDVDINGNGTTCGQWEFENGVCSSQTLSERGDHGIDILDADPNFPGDLLDYLFGIPEDNWEDLRAMANYEFDNCNSLGPTTTGLIWINGDCDTPNGDIGTPTEPALIVVHDGDFKMNGNVTLYGMIFQFVTPGQASPPQYSITLNGGAFVEGSILASQSPKLSNGNLTIRYNSDVLERIETNDEFRRVHRVGGSWHDF
;
A
#
# COMPACT_ATOMS: atom_id res chain seq x y z
N MET A 1 96.99 -60.89 20.94
CA MET A 1 96.17 -59.88 20.23
C MET A 1 94.84 -60.50 19.88
N ARG A 2 93.75 -59.84 20.30
CA ARG A 2 92.36 -60.17 19.99
C ARG A 2 92.10 -59.98 18.49
N PHE A 3 91.37 -60.89 17.87
CA PHE A 3 90.39 -60.52 16.84
C PHE A 3 89.14 -61.39 17.02
N SER A 4 88.15 -60.79 17.69
CA SER A 4 86.78 -61.27 17.74
C SER A 4 86.16 -61.04 16.36
N GLN A 5 85.84 -62.12 15.65
CA GLN A 5 84.94 -62.05 14.49
C GLN A 5 83.55 -61.70 15.01
N ARG A 6 83.18 -60.41 14.92
CA ARG A 6 81.82 -59.94 15.04
C ARG A 6 81.05 -60.40 13.80
N THR A 7 80.11 -61.31 13.98
CA THR A 7 79.05 -61.56 13.00
C THR A 7 78.15 -60.32 12.97
N THR A 8 78.35 -59.45 11.98
CA THR A 8 77.45 -58.32 11.74
C THR A 8 76.16 -58.82 11.09
N ASN A 9 75.09 -58.92 11.88
CA ASN A 9 73.72 -59.15 11.41
C ASN A 9 73.19 -57.92 10.62
N SER A 10 73.67 -57.70 9.41
CA SER A 10 73.24 -56.59 8.53
C SER A 10 71.84 -56.81 7.91
N GLY A 11 71.35 -58.05 7.85
CA GLY A 11 70.03 -58.38 7.31
C GLY A 11 68.85 -58.03 8.22
N PHE A 12 68.99 -58.21 9.54
CA PHE A 12 67.90 -57.89 10.47
C PHE A 12 67.72 -56.39 10.67
N ALA A 13 68.82 -55.63 10.72
CA ALA A 13 68.79 -54.16 10.86
C ALA A 13 68.18 -53.44 9.64
N THR A 14 68.35 -53.98 8.44
CA THR A 14 67.76 -53.42 7.21
C THR A 14 66.26 -53.73 7.10
N VAL A 15 65.82 -54.93 7.51
CA VAL A 15 64.39 -55.28 7.59
C VAL A 15 63.67 -54.47 8.66
N THR A 16 64.24 -54.29 9.85
CA THR A 16 63.59 -53.48 10.90
C THR A 16 63.50 -52.01 10.51
N LEU A 17 64.54 -51.45 9.89
CA LEU A 17 64.53 -50.07 9.40
C LEU A 17 63.47 -49.86 8.30
N THR A 18 63.37 -50.79 7.34
CA THR A 18 62.39 -50.70 6.25
C THR A 18 60.96 -50.87 6.73
N VAL A 19 60.69 -51.78 7.66
CA VAL A 19 59.36 -51.94 8.29
C VAL A 19 58.99 -50.69 9.10
N LEU A 20 59.94 -50.12 9.84
CA LEU A 20 59.71 -48.91 10.62
C LEU A 20 59.44 -47.69 9.72
N LEU A 21 60.18 -47.55 8.61
CA LEU A 21 59.91 -46.54 7.58
C LEU A 21 58.54 -46.72 6.95
N LEU A 22 58.17 -47.95 6.58
CA LEU A 22 56.86 -48.26 6.02
C LEU A 22 55.74 -47.92 7.01
N ALA A 23 55.92 -48.26 8.29
CA ALA A 23 54.98 -47.95 9.35
C ALA A 23 54.76 -46.44 9.51
N ILE A 24 55.84 -45.64 9.48
CA ILE A 24 55.75 -44.17 9.54
C ILE A 24 55.01 -43.61 8.32
N ILE A 25 55.32 -44.08 7.11
CA ILE A 25 54.64 -43.63 5.88
C ILE A 25 53.15 -43.96 5.93
N ILE A 26 52.78 -45.16 6.39
CA ILE A 26 51.38 -45.55 6.59
C ILE A 26 50.70 -44.63 7.61
N LEU A 27 51.36 -44.29 8.70
CA LEU A 27 50.80 -43.41 9.74
C LEU A 27 50.57 -41.98 9.21
N VAL A 28 51.54 -41.42 8.48
CA VAL A 28 51.43 -40.09 7.85
C VAL A 28 50.34 -40.06 6.77
N THR A 29 50.24 -41.10 5.94
CA THR A 29 49.20 -41.18 4.91
C THR A 29 47.80 -41.31 5.52
N LEU A 30 47.63 -42.11 6.57
CA LEU A 30 46.37 -42.22 7.31
C LEU A 30 45.99 -40.89 7.98
N TYR A 31 46.94 -40.18 8.57
CA TYR A 31 46.68 -38.86 9.17
C TYR A 31 46.26 -37.84 8.10
N THR A 32 46.96 -37.81 6.97
CA THR A 32 46.64 -36.92 5.84
C THR A 32 45.25 -37.22 5.27
N ALA A 33 44.89 -38.50 5.14
CA ALA A 33 43.56 -38.90 4.68
C ALA A 33 42.45 -38.44 5.66
N LYS A 34 42.67 -38.59 6.97
CA LYS A 34 41.73 -38.10 7.99
C LYS A 34 41.59 -36.59 7.97
N PHE A 35 42.69 -35.85 7.88
CA PHE A 35 42.69 -34.40 7.81
C PHE A 35 41.93 -33.89 6.58
N LYS A 36 42.23 -34.43 5.39
CA LYS A 36 41.50 -34.10 4.16
C LYS A 36 40.01 -34.41 4.25
N ALA A 37 39.63 -35.54 4.85
CA ALA A 37 38.23 -35.87 5.06
C ALA A 37 37.53 -34.87 6.01
N GLN A 38 38.23 -34.37 7.02
CA GLN A 38 37.71 -33.32 7.90
C GLN A 38 37.55 -31.99 7.17
N GLU A 39 38.56 -31.55 6.41
CA GLU A 39 38.48 -30.34 5.58
C GLU A 39 37.33 -30.41 4.58
N GLN A 40 37.17 -31.55 3.88
CA GLN A 40 36.06 -31.73 2.93
C GLN A 40 34.69 -31.63 3.61
N ARG A 41 34.54 -32.16 4.83
CA ARG A 41 33.28 -32.05 5.59
C ARG A 41 33.02 -30.60 6.01
N ILE A 42 34.04 -29.90 6.49
CA ILE A 42 33.92 -28.48 6.86
C ILE A 42 33.54 -27.65 5.63
N MET A 43 34.23 -27.84 4.51
CA MET A 43 33.96 -27.11 3.27
C MET A 43 32.57 -27.41 2.73
N ARG A 44 32.13 -28.69 2.75
CA ARG A 44 30.76 -29.03 2.33
C ARG A 44 29.71 -28.39 3.22
N ASN A 45 29.88 -28.46 4.54
CA ASN A 45 28.93 -27.85 5.48
C ASN A 45 28.92 -26.31 5.32
N HIS A 46 30.07 -25.70 5.07
CA HIS A 46 30.18 -24.27 4.81
C HIS A 46 29.46 -23.87 3.51
N MET A 47 29.65 -24.62 2.42
CA MET A 47 28.93 -24.39 1.16
C MET A 47 27.42 -24.56 1.34
N ALA A 48 26.97 -25.61 2.01
CA ALA A 48 25.55 -25.84 2.27
C ALA A 48 24.94 -24.72 3.14
N MET A 49 25.67 -24.22 4.14
CA MET A 49 25.22 -23.09 4.95
C MET A 49 25.12 -21.79 4.13
N MET A 50 26.11 -21.51 3.27
CA MET A 50 26.09 -20.36 2.37
C MET A 50 24.92 -20.46 1.37
N GLU A 51 24.67 -21.64 0.82
CA GLU A 51 23.54 -21.91 -0.05
C GLU A 51 22.21 -21.68 0.67
N ALA A 52 22.00 -22.32 1.83
CA ALA A 52 20.79 -22.14 2.63
C ALA A 52 20.54 -20.67 2.99
N ARG A 53 21.60 -19.89 3.24
CA ARG A 53 21.52 -18.44 3.45
C ARG A 53 21.06 -17.69 2.22
N THR A 54 21.66 -17.95 1.06
CA THR A 54 21.20 -17.32 -0.20
C THR A 54 19.75 -17.67 -0.54
N VAL A 55 19.33 -18.90 -0.25
CA VAL A 55 17.94 -19.34 -0.40
C VAL A 55 17.03 -18.62 0.59
N ALA A 56 17.44 -18.45 1.84
CA ALA A 56 16.67 -17.70 2.85
C ALA A 56 16.44 -16.24 2.42
N ASP A 57 17.49 -15.56 1.94
CA ASP A 57 17.40 -14.19 1.46
C ASP A 57 16.48 -14.08 0.22
N ALA A 58 16.61 -15.00 -0.73
CA ALA A 58 15.72 -15.05 -1.89
C ALA A 58 14.27 -15.37 -1.53
N ALA A 59 14.06 -16.27 -0.57
CA ALA A 59 12.74 -16.63 -0.06
C ALA A 59 12.07 -15.49 0.71
N LEU A 60 12.83 -14.65 1.42
CA LEU A 60 12.31 -13.41 2.01
C LEU A 60 11.76 -12.48 0.93
N GLU A 61 12.51 -12.25 -0.14
CA GLU A 61 12.10 -11.40 -1.26
C GLU A 61 10.85 -11.96 -1.97
N GLN A 62 10.82 -13.28 -2.25
CA GLN A 62 9.65 -13.93 -2.82
C GLN A 62 8.43 -13.83 -1.88
N THR A 63 8.63 -13.93 -0.57
CA THR A 63 7.55 -13.78 0.41
C THR A 63 7.01 -12.35 0.42
N ILE A 64 7.86 -11.33 0.33
CA ILE A 64 7.44 -9.93 0.21
C ILE A 64 6.58 -9.74 -1.05
N MET A 65 6.96 -10.33 -2.19
CA MET A 65 6.16 -10.28 -3.41
C MET A 65 4.78 -10.94 -3.26
N GLU A 66 4.71 -12.09 -2.57
CA GLU A 66 3.43 -12.74 -2.30
C GLU A 66 2.55 -11.92 -1.35
N ILE A 67 3.13 -11.22 -0.36
CA ILE A 67 2.41 -10.27 0.50
C ILE A 67 1.87 -9.11 -0.33
N ASP A 68 2.70 -8.55 -1.22
CA ASP A 68 2.28 -7.46 -2.10
C ASP A 68 1.20 -7.89 -3.12
N LYS A 69 1.03 -9.18 -3.38
CA LYS A 69 -0.04 -9.69 -4.24
C LYS A 69 -1.37 -9.88 -3.51
N ASP A 70 -1.32 -10.23 -2.23
CA ASP A 70 -2.50 -10.43 -1.37
C ASP A 70 -2.19 -9.89 0.02
N ARG A 71 -2.61 -8.65 0.28
CA ARG A 71 -2.40 -8.00 1.58
C ARG A 71 -3.59 -8.23 2.52
N ASN A 72 -4.65 -8.89 2.09
CA ASN A 72 -5.83 -9.16 2.92
C ASN A 72 -5.60 -10.31 3.91
N ASN A 73 -4.72 -11.25 3.57
CA ASN A 73 -4.39 -12.38 4.43
C ASN A 73 -2.93 -12.31 4.91
N LEU A 74 -2.69 -11.55 5.98
CA LEU A 74 -1.35 -11.34 6.55
C LEU A 74 -0.94 -12.38 7.61
N ASP A 75 -1.77 -13.39 7.86
CA ASP A 75 -1.53 -14.47 8.82
C ASP A 75 -1.58 -15.83 8.10
N ARG A 76 -0.50 -16.15 7.41
CA ARG A 76 -0.41 -17.35 6.58
C ARG A 76 0.99 -17.94 6.52
N THR A 77 1.05 -19.19 6.06
CA THR A 77 2.30 -19.87 5.75
C THR A 77 2.44 -19.99 4.24
N ILE A 78 3.58 -19.56 3.72
CA ILE A 78 3.98 -19.71 2.33
C ILE A 78 5.08 -20.75 2.27
N THR A 79 4.98 -21.69 1.33
CA THR A 79 6.02 -22.71 1.11
C THR A 79 6.41 -22.70 -0.35
N GLY A 80 7.69 -22.95 -0.62
CA GLY A 80 8.19 -22.93 -1.99
C GLY A 80 9.55 -23.60 -2.11
N THR A 81 10.07 -23.55 -3.34
CA THR A 81 11.36 -24.14 -3.68
C THR A 81 12.17 -23.17 -4.54
N ILE A 82 13.44 -22.98 -4.22
CA ILE A 82 14.38 -22.16 -4.98
C ILE A 82 15.58 -23.05 -5.31
N ASP A 83 15.84 -23.29 -6.60
CA ASP A 83 16.92 -24.17 -7.07
C ASP A 83 16.95 -25.57 -6.41
N GLY A 84 15.76 -26.14 -6.15
CA GLY A 84 15.61 -27.44 -5.49
C GLY A 84 15.72 -27.42 -3.96
N ALA A 85 16.04 -26.28 -3.36
CA ALA A 85 16.02 -26.07 -1.93
C ALA A 85 14.62 -25.62 -1.45
N ASN A 86 14.09 -26.30 -0.43
CA ASN A 86 12.78 -25.97 0.13
C ASN A 86 12.87 -24.84 1.15
N TYR A 87 11.89 -23.95 1.15
CA TYR A 87 11.69 -22.96 2.20
C TYR A 87 10.25 -22.93 2.70
N THR A 88 10.09 -22.47 3.94
CA THR A 88 8.82 -22.15 4.57
C THR A 88 8.92 -20.74 5.15
N ALA A 89 7.98 -19.87 4.80
CA ALA A 89 7.81 -18.55 5.38
C ALA A 89 6.52 -18.52 6.19
N THR A 90 6.61 -18.10 7.45
CA THR A 90 5.46 -17.89 8.32
C THR A 90 5.27 -16.40 8.53
N LEU A 91 4.06 -15.92 8.26
CA LEU A 91 3.66 -14.54 8.47
C LEU A 91 2.80 -14.49 9.73
N THR A 92 3.04 -13.49 10.57
CA THR A 92 2.19 -13.19 11.73
C THR A 92 1.96 -11.70 11.78
N SER A 93 0.71 -11.27 11.79
CA SER A 93 0.34 -9.87 11.74
C SER A 93 -0.17 -9.36 13.08
N THR A 94 0.15 -8.10 13.39
CA THR A 94 -0.43 -7.34 14.50
C THR A 94 -0.97 -6.03 13.96
N ASN A 95 -2.28 -5.82 14.13
CA ASN A 95 -2.93 -4.58 13.72
C ASN A 95 -2.80 -3.51 14.82
N TYR A 96 -2.33 -2.32 14.41
CA TYR A 96 -2.27 -1.12 15.23
C TYR A 96 -3.25 -0.07 14.69
N VAL A 97 -4.28 0.21 15.48
CA VAL A 97 -5.28 1.24 15.16
C VAL A 97 -4.87 2.61 15.71
N GLY A 98 -5.32 3.69 15.07
CA GLY A 98 -5.16 5.05 15.57
C GLY A 98 -3.72 5.59 15.55
N THR A 99 -2.87 5.03 14.67
CA THR A 99 -1.53 5.57 14.47
C THR A 99 -1.58 6.91 13.74
N ALA A 100 -0.45 7.61 13.66
CA ALA A 100 -0.33 8.78 12.79
C ALA A 100 -0.56 8.46 11.29
N ARG A 101 -0.65 7.20 10.87
CA ARG A 101 -0.96 6.78 9.49
C ARG A 101 -2.31 6.06 9.37
N GLY A 102 -3.17 6.15 10.40
CA GLY A 102 -4.41 5.39 10.46
C GLY A 102 -4.20 3.98 11.00
N SER A 103 -4.87 3.00 10.42
CA SER A 103 -4.69 1.57 10.74
C SER A 103 -3.46 1.02 10.01
N VAL A 104 -2.57 0.37 10.75
CA VAL A 104 -1.31 -0.18 10.22
C VAL A 104 -1.12 -1.60 10.74
N ASP A 105 -0.86 -2.54 9.84
CA ASP A 105 -0.49 -3.91 10.19
C ASP A 105 1.03 -4.06 10.17
N ILE A 106 1.60 -4.55 11.27
CA ILE A 106 3.00 -4.99 11.30
C ILE A 106 3.02 -6.49 11.11
N VAL A 107 3.74 -6.95 10.10
CA VAL A 107 3.84 -8.36 9.70
C VAL A 107 5.24 -8.86 9.99
N ASP A 108 5.34 -9.77 10.96
CA ASP A 108 6.54 -10.56 11.22
C ASP A 108 6.65 -11.66 10.17
N VAL A 109 7.69 -11.59 9.34
CA VAL A 109 7.99 -12.62 8.35
C VAL A 109 9.18 -13.44 8.85
N GLN A 110 8.96 -14.72 9.10
CA GLN A 110 10.00 -15.66 9.48
C GLN A 110 10.18 -16.73 8.41
N VAL A 111 11.37 -16.77 7.80
CA VAL A 111 11.75 -17.74 6.78
C VAL A 111 12.66 -18.81 7.39
N VAL A 112 12.38 -20.06 7.05
CA VAL A 112 13.23 -21.21 7.29
C VAL A 112 13.55 -21.84 5.93
N ALA A 113 14.81 -21.80 5.53
CA ALA A 113 15.29 -22.34 4.26
C ALA A 113 16.30 -23.46 4.49
N ASN A 114 16.32 -24.45 3.60
CA ASN A 114 17.34 -25.51 3.61
C ASN A 114 18.34 -25.32 2.46
N SER A 115 19.46 -26.03 2.49
CA SER A 115 20.23 -26.30 1.27
C SER A 115 19.50 -27.31 0.39
N ALA A 116 19.79 -27.37 -0.91
CA ALA A 116 19.16 -28.32 -1.83
C ALA A 116 19.42 -29.78 -1.43
N ASP A 117 20.56 -30.06 -0.81
CA ASP A 117 20.89 -31.38 -0.26
C ASP A 117 20.31 -31.64 1.15
N GLY A 118 19.62 -30.66 1.74
CA GLY A 118 19.02 -30.72 3.07
C GLY A 118 20.03 -30.82 4.22
N SER A 119 21.33 -30.62 3.96
CA SER A 119 22.39 -30.76 4.96
C SER A 119 22.59 -29.52 5.84
N ALA A 120 22.05 -28.37 5.42
CA ALA A 120 22.02 -27.15 6.20
C ALA A 120 20.62 -26.53 6.23
N THR A 121 20.33 -25.80 7.30
CA THR A 121 19.13 -24.99 7.46
C THR A 121 19.55 -23.61 7.93
N GLN A 122 19.03 -22.58 7.29
CA GLN A 122 19.22 -21.18 7.68
C GLN A 122 17.87 -20.54 7.93
N ARG A 123 17.85 -19.55 8.80
CA ARG A 123 16.64 -18.77 9.04
C ARG A 123 16.93 -17.28 8.89
N ALA A 124 15.91 -16.57 8.44
CA ALA A 124 15.96 -15.14 8.24
C ALA A 124 14.61 -14.53 8.60
N ALA A 125 14.60 -13.31 9.12
CA ALA A 125 13.39 -12.62 9.51
C ALA A 125 13.44 -11.15 9.12
N ILE A 126 12.25 -10.59 8.85
CA ILE A 126 12.05 -9.18 8.61
C ILE A 126 10.65 -8.78 9.10
N GLU A 127 10.51 -7.55 9.56
CA GLU A 127 9.20 -6.93 9.79
C GLU A 127 8.82 -6.07 8.60
N LEU A 128 7.57 -6.20 8.16
CA LEU A 128 6.95 -5.37 7.13
C LEU A 128 5.81 -4.56 7.74
N MET A 129 5.59 -3.38 7.21
CA MET A 129 4.45 -2.54 7.51
C MET A 129 3.49 -2.58 6.33
N VAL A 130 2.24 -2.96 6.57
CA VAL A 130 1.17 -2.89 5.59
C VAL A 130 0.18 -1.82 6.05
N SER A 131 0.03 -0.76 5.27
CA SER A 131 -0.84 0.36 5.61
C SER A 131 -1.69 0.77 4.42
N SER A 132 -2.84 1.38 4.69
CA SER A 132 -3.64 2.00 3.63
C SER A 132 -2.90 3.22 3.05
N LEU A 133 -3.14 3.48 1.77
CA LEU A 133 -2.70 4.66 1.04
C LEU A 133 -3.32 5.92 1.65
N ILE A 134 -4.58 5.82 2.06
CA ILE A 134 -5.30 6.89 2.72
C ILE A 134 -5.13 6.74 4.24
N ARG A 135 -4.74 7.82 4.91
CA ARG A 135 -4.56 7.87 6.37
C ARG A 135 -5.88 7.70 7.11
N SER A 136 -6.91 8.35 6.59
CA SER A 136 -8.30 8.23 7.02
C SER A 136 -9.18 8.61 5.84
N GLY A 137 -10.17 7.77 5.56
CA GLY A 137 -11.20 8.02 4.58
C GLY A 137 -11.89 9.36 4.85
N PRO A 138 -12.31 10.05 3.78
CA PRO A 138 -12.98 11.33 3.93
C PRO A 138 -14.30 11.14 4.69
N THR A 139 -14.49 11.90 5.77
CA THR A 139 -15.71 11.87 6.59
C THR A 139 -16.80 12.81 6.07
N ILE A 140 -16.64 13.29 4.84
CA ILE A 140 -17.43 14.37 4.25
C ILE A 140 -17.65 14.09 2.76
N PRO A 141 -18.86 14.32 2.22
CA PRO A 141 -19.10 14.14 0.78
C PRO A 141 -18.46 15.24 -0.08
N LEU A 142 -18.33 16.48 0.41
CA LEU A 142 -17.68 17.56 -0.33
C LEU A 142 -16.72 18.36 0.57
N ALA A 143 -15.43 18.38 0.22
CA ALA A 143 -14.44 19.24 0.88
C ALA A 143 -13.62 20.07 -0.12
N ILE A 144 -13.53 21.38 0.07
CA ILE A 144 -12.88 22.29 -0.88
C ILE A 144 -11.99 23.30 -0.15
N ARG A 145 -10.72 23.42 -0.56
CA ARG A 145 -9.78 24.39 0.04
C ARG A 145 -10.10 25.85 -0.30
N GLY A 146 -10.92 26.12 -1.30
CA GLY A 146 -11.47 27.44 -1.57
C GLY A 146 -12.94 27.57 -1.18
N GLY A 147 -13.54 28.68 -1.61
CA GLY A 147 -14.99 28.88 -1.49
C GLY A 147 -15.78 27.99 -2.44
N VAL A 148 -17.02 27.71 -2.05
CA VAL A 148 -17.99 26.95 -2.84
C VAL A 148 -19.03 27.96 -3.31
N ASN A 149 -18.97 28.38 -4.57
CA ASN A 149 -20.04 29.19 -5.15
C ASN A 149 -20.76 28.37 -6.21
N VAL A 150 -22.01 27.98 -5.92
CA VAL A 150 -22.80 27.16 -6.84
C VAL A 150 -24.05 27.93 -7.26
N SER A 151 -24.13 28.24 -8.55
CA SER A 151 -25.30 28.91 -9.15
C SER A 151 -26.26 27.96 -9.88
N GLY A 152 -25.99 26.64 -9.88
CA GLY A 152 -26.83 25.58 -10.46
C GLY A 152 -27.72 24.85 -9.45
N SER A 153 -28.35 23.75 -9.88
CA SER A 153 -28.99 22.79 -8.97
C SER A 153 -27.95 21.81 -8.46
N PHE A 154 -27.87 21.59 -7.16
CA PHE A 154 -27.04 20.52 -6.60
C PHE A 154 -27.78 19.85 -5.45
N GLN A 155 -27.38 18.63 -5.13
CA GLN A 155 -27.93 17.87 -4.02
C GLN A 155 -26.80 17.12 -3.32
N ILE A 156 -26.50 17.49 -2.08
CA ILE A 156 -25.46 16.82 -1.29
C ILE A 156 -26.12 16.11 -0.10
N VAL A 157 -25.90 14.81 0.01
CA VAL A 157 -26.42 14.00 1.11
C VAL A 157 -25.35 13.88 2.18
N ALA A 158 -25.63 14.44 3.35
CA ALA A 158 -24.70 14.58 4.46
C ALA A 158 -24.17 13.22 4.95
N ASN A 159 -22.93 13.24 5.46
CA ASN A 159 -22.55 12.25 6.46
C ASN A 159 -23.27 12.60 7.77
N ALA A 160 -24.15 11.72 8.26
CA ALA A 160 -24.91 11.95 9.49
C ALA A 160 -24.04 12.19 10.74
N ASN A 161 -22.78 11.75 10.72
CA ASN A 161 -21.82 11.88 11.82
C ASN A 161 -20.56 12.66 11.43
N GLY A 162 -20.59 13.45 10.35
CA GLY A 162 -19.40 14.11 9.80
C GLY A 162 -18.81 15.18 10.73
N GLY A 163 -19.64 15.87 11.50
CA GLY A 163 -19.22 16.84 12.51
C GLY A 163 -19.06 16.26 13.92
N GLY A 164 -19.15 14.94 14.07
CA GLY A 164 -19.28 14.24 15.36
C GLY A 164 -20.58 13.42 15.43
N ASP A 165 -20.73 12.64 16.49
CA ASP A 165 -21.89 11.76 16.69
C ASP A 165 -23.22 12.54 16.64
N GLY A 166 -24.06 12.23 15.65
CA GLY A 166 -25.34 12.90 15.40
C GLY A 166 -25.25 14.31 14.80
N VAL A 167 -24.07 14.76 14.37
CA VAL A 167 -23.88 16.07 13.72
C VAL A 167 -23.66 15.85 12.22
N PRO A 168 -24.68 16.13 11.37
CA PRO A 168 -24.55 15.95 9.94
C PRO A 168 -23.53 16.94 9.38
N LEU A 169 -22.76 16.51 8.38
CA LEU A 169 -21.86 17.37 7.63
C LEU A 169 -21.90 17.03 6.14
N SER A 170 -22.20 18.04 5.33
CA SER A 170 -22.37 17.98 3.88
C SER A 170 -21.22 18.66 3.15
N ILE A 171 -20.83 19.86 3.60
CA ILE A 171 -19.77 20.65 2.97
C ILE A 171 -18.79 21.10 4.04
N TRP A 172 -17.50 20.94 3.75
CA TRP A 172 -16.41 21.53 4.53
C TRP A 172 -15.52 22.39 3.63
N SER A 173 -15.37 23.67 3.94
CA SER A 173 -14.52 24.56 3.15
C SER A 173 -13.72 25.55 3.98
N LYS A 174 -12.61 25.99 3.41
CA LYS A 174 -11.76 27.03 4.00
C LYS A 174 -12.34 28.43 3.86
N ASP A 175 -12.98 28.73 2.73
CA ASP A 175 -13.65 30.01 2.50
C ASP A 175 -15.17 29.83 2.49
N ASP A 176 -15.93 30.92 2.36
CA ASP A 176 -17.39 30.94 2.42
C ASP A 176 -18.04 30.02 1.39
N VAL A 177 -19.16 29.41 1.77
CA VAL A 177 -20.06 28.68 0.88
C VAL A 177 -21.21 29.60 0.52
N ASP A 178 -21.51 29.75 -0.77
CA ASP A 178 -22.62 30.57 -1.26
C ASP A 178 -23.50 29.75 -2.21
N ILE A 179 -24.71 29.46 -1.73
CA ILE A 179 -25.75 28.72 -2.47
C ILE A 179 -26.59 29.73 -3.25
N ASN A 180 -26.16 30.04 -4.47
CA ASN A 180 -26.85 30.99 -5.35
C ASN A 180 -27.97 30.36 -6.21
N GLY A 181 -27.93 29.04 -6.39
CA GLY A 181 -28.86 28.28 -7.22
C GLY A 181 -29.99 27.59 -6.45
N ASN A 182 -30.53 26.51 -7.03
CA ASN A 182 -31.55 25.66 -6.39
C ASN A 182 -30.89 24.45 -5.69
N GLY A 183 -29.75 24.68 -5.05
CA GLY A 183 -29.00 23.66 -4.37
C GLY A 183 -29.57 23.33 -3.00
N THR A 184 -29.57 22.06 -2.63
CA THR A 184 -29.96 21.60 -1.30
C THR A 184 -28.97 20.61 -0.72
N THR A 185 -28.92 20.56 0.60
CA THR A 185 -28.34 19.46 1.34
C THR A 185 -29.42 18.75 2.15
N CYS A 186 -29.23 17.46 2.43
CA CYS A 186 -30.18 16.69 3.25
C CYS A 186 -29.52 15.50 3.93
N GLY A 187 -30.23 14.85 4.85
CA GLY A 187 -29.78 13.60 5.45
C GLY A 187 -30.03 12.39 4.54
N GLN A 188 -29.48 11.24 4.96
CA GLN A 188 -29.60 9.97 4.24
C GLN A 188 -31.06 9.53 4.08
N TRP A 189 -31.87 9.69 5.13
CA TRP A 189 -33.28 9.29 5.12
C TRP A 189 -34.10 10.14 4.14
N GLU A 190 -33.88 11.46 4.13
CA GLU A 190 -34.57 12.39 3.24
C GLU A 190 -34.24 12.10 1.76
N PHE A 191 -32.99 11.71 1.50
CA PHE A 191 -32.56 11.25 0.17
C PHE A 191 -33.31 9.97 -0.25
N GLU A 192 -33.30 8.94 0.59
CA GLU A 192 -33.93 7.64 0.31
C GLU A 192 -35.44 7.74 0.09
N ASN A 193 -36.10 8.69 0.75
CA ASN A 193 -37.55 8.92 0.61
C ASN A 193 -37.88 9.96 -0.47
N GLY A 194 -36.89 10.50 -1.18
CA GLY A 194 -37.09 11.47 -2.26
C GLY A 194 -37.66 12.81 -1.79
N VAL A 195 -37.41 13.20 -0.53
CA VAL A 195 -37.91 14.44 0.08
C VAL A 195 -36.83 15.50 0.31
N CYS A 196 -35.61 15.27 -0.19
CA CYS A 196 -34.44 16.16 -0.09
C CYS A 196 -34.65 17.59 -0.65
N SER A 197 -35.68 17.81 -1.49
CA SER A 197 -36.05 19.15 -1.98
C SER A 197 -37.08 19.88 -1.12
N SER A 198 -37.65 19.20 -0.11
CA SER A 198 -38.72 19.73 0.74
C SER A 198 -38.39 19.67 2.23
N GLN A 199 -37.44 18.81 2.60
CA GLN A 199 -36.86 18.66 3.93
C GLN A 199 -35.36 18.79 3.77
N THR A 200 -34.90 20.03 3.72
CA THR A 200 -33.51 20.41 3.52
C THR A 200 -32.81 20.61 4.86
N LEU A 201 -31.50 20.32 4.91
CA LEU A 201 -30.63 20.77 6.00
C LEU A 201 -30.11 22.18 5.71
N SER A 202 -29.68 22.41 4.47
CA SER A 202 -29.29 23.71 3.94
C SER A 202 -29.88 23.93 2.55
N GLU A 203 -30.21 25.17 2.23
CA GLU A 203 -30.67 25.62 0.92
C GLU A 203 -30.31 27.08 0.66
N ARG A 204 -30.72 27.62 -0.50
CA ARG A 204 -30.43 29.01 -0.85
C ARG A 204 -30.96 29.98 0.22
N GLY A 205 -30.04 30.72 0.82
CA GLY A 205 -30.35 31.74 1.82
C GLY A 205 -30.63 31.20 3.23
N ASP A 206 -30.54 29.88 3.43
CA ASP A 206 -30.64 29.23 4.74
C ASP A 206 -29.54 28.17 4.87
N HIS A 207 -28.45 28.53 5.58
CA HIS A 207 -27.34 27.62 5.83
C HIS A 207 -27.54 26.96 7.20
N GLY A 208 -27.74 25.65 7.16
CA GLY A 208 -27.81 24.80 8.33
C GLY A 208 -26.44 24.50 8.93
N ILE A 209 -26.46 23.75 10.03
CA ILE A 209 -25.25 23.33 10.76
C ILE A 209 -24.41 22.29 10.00
N ASP A 210 -24.92 21.75 8.89
CA ASP A 210 -24.26 20.74 8.08
C ASP A 210 -23.26 21.32 7.07
N ILE A 211 -23.16 22.64 6.99
CA ILE A 211 -22.13 23.35 6.23
C ILE A 211 -21.14 23.95 7.22
N LEU A 212 -19.88 23.52 7.13
CA LEU A 212 -18.76 24.11 7.85
C LEU A 212 -17.92 24.90 6.86
N ASP A 213 -18.25 26.18 6.71
CA ASP A 213 -17.56 27.11 5.82
C ASP A 213 -16.70 28.12 6.58
N ALA A 214 -15.84 28.84 5.84
CA ALA A 214 -14.88 29.78 6.40
C ALA A 214 -14.05 29.22 7.57
N ASP A 215 -13.82 27.89 7.60
CA ASP A 215 -13.23 27.23 8.76
C ASP A 215 -11.71 27.46 8.83
N PRO A 216 -11.21 28.14 9.88
CA PRO A 216 -9.78 28.33 10.06
C PRO A 216 -9.00 27.03 10.26
N ASN A 217 -9.69 25.93 10.63
CA ASN A 217 -9.10 24.62 10.83
C ASN A 217 -9.12 23.74 9.56
N PHE A 218 -9.63 24.26 8.44
CA PHE A 218 -9.53 23.55 7.17
C PHE A 218 -8.05 23.26 6.85
N PRO A 219 -7.67 22.00 6.51
CA PRO A 219 -6.27 21.64 6.34
C PRO A 219 -5.61 22.49 5.26
N GLY A 220 -4.45 23.07 5.62
CA GLY A 220 -3.66 23.86 4.69
C GLY A 220 -3.05 23.03 3.56
N ASP A 221 -2.89 21.73 3.76
CA ASP A 221 -2.40 20.74 2.82
C ASP A 221 -3.38 19.55 2.86
N LEU A 222 -4.20 19.42 1.81
CA LEU A 222 -5.18 18.33 1.75
C LEU A 222 -4.55 16.99 1.35
N LEU A 223 -3.41 17.04 0.64
CA LEU A 223 -2.67 15.84 0.27
C LEU A 223 -2.11 15.16 1.54
N ASP A 224 -1.52 15.95 2.44
CA ASP A 224 -0.98 15.46 3.71
C ASP A 224 -2.09 15.05 4.66
N TYR A 225 -3.20 15.80 4.69
CA TYR A 225 -4.36 15.43 5.49
C TYR A 225 -4.91 14.04 5.10
N LEU A 226 -5.10 13.77 3.80
CA LEU A 226 -5.69 12.52 3.32
C LEU A 226 -4.69 11.37 3.23
N PHE A 227 -3.51 11.60 2.67
CA PHE A 227 -2.54 10.55 2.33
C PHE A 227 -1.31 10.56 3.24
N GLY A 228 -1.12 11.59 4.07
CA GLY A 228 0.09 11.79 4.86
C GLY A 228 1.33 12.06 4.00
N ILE A 229 1.13 12.63 2.81
CA ILE A 229 2.17 13.01 1.87
C ILE A 229 2.09 14.52 1.71
N PRO A 230 3.15 15.28 2.02
CA PRO A 230 3.17 16.72 1.79
C PRO A 230 2.90 17.05 0.31
N GLU A 231 2.17 18.14 0.04
CA GLU A 231 1.85 18.63 -1.31
C GLU A 231 3.09 18.72 -2.20
N ASP A 232 4.25 19.13 -1.64
CA ASP A 232 5.54 19.23 -2.36
C ASP A 232 6.11 17.89 -2.85
N ASN A 233 5.66 16.76 -2.28
CA ASN A 233 6.09 15.40 -2.62
C ASN A 233 4.97 14.60 -3.32
N TRP A 234 4.05 15.29 -4.00
CA TRP A 234 2.91 14.66 -4.69
C TRP A 234 3.32 13.55 -5.66
N GLU A 235 4.54 13.58 -6.21
CA GLU A 235 5.04 12.51 -7.09
C GLU A 235 5.09 11.15 -6.39
N ASP A 236 5.26 11.12 -5.06
CA ASP A 236 5.25 9.89 -4.28
C ASP A 236 3.86 9.25 -4.31
N LEU A 237 2.78 10.06 -4.25
CA LEU A 237 1.41 9.56 -4.40
C LEU A 237 1.18 9.02 -5.81
N ARG A 238 1.62 9.76 -6.84
CA ARG A 238 1.53 9.31 -8.23
C ARG A 238 2.25 7.99 -8.45
N ALA A 239 3.46 7.83 -7.91
CA ALA A 239 4.26 6.62 -8.04
C ALA A 239 3.56 5.38 -7.42
N MET A 240 2.60 5.59 -6.52
CA MET A 240 1.79 4.53 -5.93
C MET A 240 0.51 4.22 -6.72
N ALA A 241 0.22 4.90 -7.83
CA ALA A 241 -1.00 4.68 -8.60
C ALA A 241 -1.04 3.28 -9.23
N ASN A 242 -2.21 2.64 -9.17
CA ASN A 242 -2.47 1.37 -9.85
C ASN A 242 -2.56 1.60 -11.37
N TYR A 243 -3.08 2.78 -11.77
CA TYR A 243 -3.22 3.19 -13.16
C TYR A 243 -2.86 4.66 -13.33
N GLU A 244 -2.20 4.99 -14.45
CA GLU A 244 -1.94 6.37 -14.88
C GLU A 244 -2.51 6.56 -16.29
N PHE A 245 -3.39 7.55 -16.45
CA PHE A 245 -4.01 7.90 -17.72
C PHE A 245 -3.97 9.41 -17.97
N ASP A 246 -4.11 9.84 -19.22
CA ASP A 246 -4.27 11.25 -19.57
C ASP A 246 -5.75 11.71 -19.53
N ASN A 247 -6.70 10.76 -19.39
CA ASN A 247 -8.14 11.04 -19.32
C ASN A 247 -8.90 9.83 -18.71
N CYS A 248 -10.16 10.02 -18.30
CA CYS A 248 -11.04 9.04 -17.67
C CYS A 248 -11.85 8.16 -18.63
N ASN A 249 -11.70 8.30 -19.95
CA ASN A 249 -12.47 7.53 -20.94
C ASN A 249 -12.30 5.99 -20.85
N SER A 250 -11.24 5.50 -20.23
CA SER A 250 -10.95 4.06 -20.07
C SER A 250 -11.56 3.46 -18.80
N LEU A 251 -12.13 4.27 -17.91
CA LEU A 251 -12.68 3.81 -16.65
C LEU A 251 -14.01 3.06 -16.86
N GLY A 252 -14.42 2.29 -15.87
CA GLY A 252 -15.67 1.53 -15.94
C GLY A 252 -15.96 0.75 -14.66
N PRO A 253 -16.94 -0.18 -14.69
CA PRO A 253 -17.42 -0.84 -13.47
C PRO A 253 -16.39 -1.71 -12.78
N THR A 254 -15.37 -2.20 -13.50
CA THR A 254 -14.28 -3.02 -12.95
C THR A 254 -13.07 -2.19 -12.51
N THR A 255 -13.17 -0.86 -12.56
CA THR A 255 -12.08 0.03 -12.14
C THR A 255 -12.02 0.09 -10.62
N THR A 256 -10.86 -0.23 -10.04
CA THR A 256 -10.60 -0.20 -8.60
C THR A 256 -9.16 0.24 -8.35
N GLY A 257 -8.89 0.77 -7.15
CA GLY A 257 -7.57 1.26 -6.75
C GLY A 257 -7.36 2.76 -6.98
N LEU A 258 -6.10 3.20 -6.86
CA LEU A 258 -5.69 4.58 -7.13
C LEU A 258 -5.50 4.79 -8.64
N ILE A 259 -6.28 5.69 -9.22
CA ILE A 259 -6.19 6.09 -10.62
C ILE A 259 -5.67 7.52 -10.67
N TRP A 260 -4.49 7.70 -11.26
CA TRP A 260 -3.91 9.00 -11.50
C TRP A 260 -4.28 9.49 -12.90
N ILE A 261 -4.90 10.66 -13.00
CA ILE A 261 -5.25 11.31 -14.26
C ILE A 261 -4.38 12.54 -14.43
N ASN A 262 -3.60 12.57 -15.50
CA ASN A 262 -2.73 13.69 -15.85
C ASN A 262 -3.44 14.60 -16.87
N GLY A 263 -4.08 15.66 -16.39
CA GLY A 263 -4.93 16.56 -17.18
C GLY A 263 -6.42 16.29 -16.98
N ASP A 264 -7.20 16.55 -18.02
CA ASP A 264 -8.66 16.54 -17.94
C ASP A 264 -9.23 15.11 -17.81
N CYS A 265 -10.20 14.95 -16.93
CA CYS A 265 -10.95 13.72 -16.69
C CYS A 265 -12.38 13.86 -17.24
N ASP A 266 -12.63 13.33 -18.44
CA ASP A 266 -13.98 13.13 -18.95
C ASP A 266 -14.42 11.68 -18.68
N THR A 267 -15.46 11.50 -17.86
CA THR A 267 -15.92 10.14 -17.55
C THR A 267 -16.54 9.47 -18.78
N PRO A 268 -16.44 8.14 -18.89
CA PRO A 268 -17.08 7.40 -19.97
C PRO A 268 -18.60 7.31 -19.78
N ASN A 269 -19.29 6.74 -20.77
CA ASN A 269 -20.69 6.38 -20.64
C ASN A 269 -20.81 5.04 -19.90
N GLY A 270 -20.94 5.09 -18.58
CA GLY A 270 -21.14 3.92 -17.72
C GLY A 270 -20.60 4.15 -16.32
N ASP A 271 -21.08 3.36 -15.36
CA ASP A 271 -20.68 3.47 -13.96
C ASP A 271 -19.17 3.20 -13.78
N ILE A 272 -18.58 3.81 -12.76
CA ILE A 272 -17.16 3.68 -12.41
C ILE A 272 -17.04 3.03 -11.04
N GLY A 273 -16.35 1.89 -10.99
CA GLY A 273 -16.22 1.06 -9.80
C GLY A 273 -17.54 0.41 -9.38
N THR A 274 -17.52 -0.21 -8.20
CA THR A 274 -18.68 -0.82 -7.55
C THR A 274 -18.68 -0.50 -6.05
N PRO A 275 -19.77 -0.75 -5.32
CA PRO A 275 -19.78 -0.56 -3.87
C PRO A 275 -18.70 -1.33 -3.10
N THR A 276 -18.22 -2.46 -3.62
CA THR A 276 -17.19 -3.31 -2.98
C THR A 276 -15.79 -3.11 -3.56
N GLU A 277 -15.70 -2.58 -4.77
CA GLU A 277 -14.45 -2.29 -5.50
C GLU A 277 -14.50 -0.83 -5.97
N PRO A 278 -14.31 0.14 -5.05
CA PRO A 278 -14.42 1.56 -5.37
C PRO A 278 -13.20 2.08 -6.13
N ALA A 279 -13.37 3.24 -6.77
CA ALA A 279 -12.29 3.95 -7.46
C ALA A 279 -11.86 5.21 -6.68
N LEU A 280 -10.54 5.40 -6.49
CA LEU A 280 -9.93 6.63 -6.00
C LEU A 280 -9.32 7.36 -7.19
N ILE A 281 -10.01 8.37 -7.71
CA ILE A 281 -9.55 9.13 -8.88
C ILE A 281 -8.85 10.39 -8.41
N VAL A 282 -7.56 10.50 -8.72
CA VAL A 282 -6.80 11.75 -8.56
C VAL A 282 -6.75 12.46 -9.90
N VAL A 283 -7.29 13.67 -9.97
CA VAL A 283 -7.22 14.53 -11.17
C VAL A 283 -6.15 15.57 -10.94
N HIS A 284 -5.03 15.43 -11.64
CA HIS A 284 -3.86 16.31 -11.55
C HIS A 284 -3.89 17.33 -12.69
N ASP A 285 -3.90 18.62 -12.36
CA ASP A 285 -3.81 19.73 -13.32
C ASP A 285 -4.85 19.63 -14.46
N GLY A 286 -6.12 19.39 -14.12
CA GLY A 286 -7.19 19.29 -15.12
C GLY A 286 -8.61 19.41 -14.58
N ASP A 287 -9.55 19.57 -15.52
CA ASP A 287 -10.99 19.58 -15.25
C ASP A 287 -11.52 18.17 -14.93
N PHE A 288 -12.45 18.06 -13.98
CA PHE A 288 -13.23 16.84 -13.79
C PHE A 288 -14.63 17.02 -14.38
N LYS A 289 -15.02 16.14 -15.29
CA LYS A 289 -16.31 16.23 -15.96
C LYS A 289 -16.99 14.86 -16.05
N MET A 290 -18.15 14.75 -15.39
CA MET A 290 -19.03 13.60 -15.46
C MET A 290 -20.34 13.97 -16.15
N ASN A 291 -20.74 13.22 -17.18
CA ASN A 291 -21.96 13.49 -17.94
C ASN A 291 -22.82 12.25 -18.09
N GLY A 292 -24.14 12.46 -18.16
CA GLY A 292 -25.09 11.37 -18.33
C GLY A 292 -25.35 10.63 -17.03
N ASN A 293 -26.13 9.56 -17.10
CA ASN A 293 -26.59 8.82 -15.93
C ASN A 293 -25.51 7.83 -15.47
N VAL A 294 -24.36 8.38 -15.05
CA VAL A 294 -23.17 7.67 -14.58
C VAL A 294 -23.10 7.75 -13.06
N THR A 295 -22.92 6.61 -12.41
CA THR A 295 -22.63 6.53 -10.98
C THR A 295 -21.15 6.24 -10.77
N LEU A 296 -20.47 7.06 -9.97
CA LEU A 296 -19.13 6.77 -9.47
C LEU A 296 -19.23 6.26 -8.04
N TYR A 297 -18.67 5.08 -7.77
CA TYR A 297 -18.49 4.54 -6.43
C TYR A 297 -17.05 4.77 -5.99
N GLY A 298 -16.84 5.68 -5.03
CA GLY A 298 -15.53 5.94 -4.47
C GLY A 298 -15.29 7.42 -4.19
N MET A 299 -14.09 7.90 -4.48
CA MET A 299 -13.77 9.30 -4.24
C MET A 299 -12.96 9.94 -5.35
N ILE A 300 -13.15 11.24 -5.50
CA ILE A 300 -12.41 12.10 -6.42
C ILE A 300 -11.58 13.06 -5.60
N PHE A 301 -10.29 13.16 -5.91
CA PHE A 301 -9.39 14.15 -5.35
C PHE A 301 -8.80 14.99 -6.49
N GLN A 302 -9.22 16.25 -6.60
CA GLN A 302 -8.68 17.18 -7.58
C GLN A 302 -7.53 17.98 -6.97
N PHE A 303 -6.40 17.97 -7.65
CA PHE A 303 -5.16 18.55 -7.18
C PHE A 303 -4.44 19.32 -8.28
N VAL A 304 -3.65 20.33 -7.88
CA VAL A 304 -2.83 21.15 -8.78
C VAL A 304 -1.40 21.21 -8.30
N THR A 305 -0.48 21.18 -9.26
CA THR A 305 0.95 21.27 -8.98
C THR A 305 1.25 22.48 -8.07
N PRO A 306 1.87 22.27 -6.89
CA PRO A 306 2.21 23.35 -5.96
C PRO A 306 3.29 24.27 -6.56
N GLY A 307 3.39 25.47 -6.00
CA GLY A 307 4.43 26.44 -6.38
C GLY A 307 4.16 27.21 -7.68
N GLN A 308 3.00 27.02 -8.32
CA GLN A 308 2.58 27.88 -9.44
C GLN A 308 2.19 29.28 -8.96
N ALA A 309 2.78 30.32 -9.55
CA ALA A 309 2.54 31.72 -9.17
C ALA A 309 1.11 32.19 -9.48
N SER A 310 0.41 31.51 -10.39
CA SER A 310 -1.00 31.74 -10.73
C SER A 310 -1.58 30.40 -11.19
N PRO A 311 -1.99 29.52 -10.25
CA PRO A 311 -2.52 28.22 -10.59
C PRO A 311 -3.79 28.40 -11.44
N PRO A 312 -3.96 27.62 -12.53
CA PRO A 312 -5.19 27.62 -13.29
C PRO A 312 -6.38 27.27 -12.40
N GLN A 313 -7.52 27.93 -12.63
CA GLN A 313 -8.76 27.52 -11.98
C GLN A 313 -9.42 26.43 -12.82
N TYR A 314 -9.32 25.19 -12.36
CA TYR A 314 -10.03 24.06 -12.95
C TYR A 314 -11.47 23.99 -12.46
N SER A 315 -12.26 23.14 -13.12
CA SER A 315 -13.68 22.96 -12.86
C SER A 315 -14.01 21.53 -12.45
N ILE A 316 -15.09 21.40 -11.67
CA ILE A 316 -15.73 20.13 -11.39
C ILE A 316 -17.15 20.25 -11.91
N THR A 317 -17.48 19.40 -12.88
CA THR A 317 -18.72 19.47 -13.64
C THR A 317 -19.43 18.12 -13.61
N LEU A 318 -20.61 18.07 -12.98
CA LEU A 318 -21.51 16.92 -13.06
C LEU A 318 -22.78 17.34 -13.80
N ASN A 319 -23.06 16.68 -14.93
CA ASN A 319 -24.24 16.94 -15.76
C ASN A 319 -25.06 15.68 -15.97
N GLY A 320 -26.37 15.86 -16.19
CA GLY A 320 -27.21 14.82 -16.78
C GLY A 320 -27.41 13.58 -15.93
N GLY A 321 -27.76 13.71 -14.64
CA GLY A 321 -28.03 12.56 -13.76
C GLY A 321 -26.76 11.88 -13.21
N ALA A 322 -25.59 12.49 -13.45
CA ALA A 322 -24.32 12.10 -12.86
C ALA A 322 -24.42 12.08 -11.32
N PHE A 323 -23.97 10.99 -10.71
CA PHE A 323 -24.14 10.73 -9.29
C PHE A 323 -22.85 10.16 -8.68
N VAL A 324 -22.43 10.70 -7.54
CA VAL A 324 -21.26 10.21 -6.81
C VAL A 324 -21.71 9.58 -5.49
N GLU A 325 -21.36 8.31 -5.31
CA GLU A 325 -21.51 7.55 -4.07
C GLU A 325 -20.16 7.52 -3.35
N GLY A 326 -19.96 8.46 -2.44
CA GLY A 326 -18.72 8.66 -1.70
C GLY A 326 -18.40 10.15 -1.56
N SER A 327 -17.26 10.61 -2.06
CA SER A 327 -16.80 11.99 -1.79
C SER A 327 -16.03 12.66 -2.92
N ILE A 328 -16.06 13.98 -2.93
CA ILE A 328 -15.24 14.84 -3.79
C ILE A 328 -14.45 15.79 -2.91
N LEU A 329 -13.13 15.82 -3.11
CA LEU A 329 -12.21 16.68 -2.42
C LEU A 329 -11.37 17.47 -3.41
N ALA A 330 -11.12 18.74 -3.14
CA ALA A 330 -10.31 19.60 -4.01
C ALA A 330 -9.30 20.42 -3.20
N SER A 331 -8.01 20.29 -3.52
CA SER A 331 -6.92 21.04 -2.87
C SER A 331 -6.83 22.50 -3.32
N GLN A 332 -7.88 23.01 -3.95
CA GLN A 332 -7.94 24.33 -4.60
C GLN A 332 -9.37 24.89 -4.55
N SER A 333 -9.60 26.01 -5.22
CA SER A 333 -10.94 26.60 -5.43
C SER A 333 -11.45 26.30 -6.85
N PRO A 334 -11.98 25.09 -7.11
CA PRO A 334 -12.48 24.75 -8.43
C PRO A 334 -13.76 25.53 -8.73
N LYS A 335 -13.99 25.81 -10.02
CA LYS A 335 -15.29 26.27 -10.47
C LYS A 335 -16.25 25.09 -10.49
N LEU A 336 -17.20 25.07 -9.56
CA LEU A 336 -18.30 24.12 -9.59
C LEU A 336 -19.28 24.54 -10.70
N SER A 337 -19.49 23.65 -11.67
CA SER A 337 -20.36 23.95 -12.81
C SER A 337 -21.84 23.93 -12.41
N ASN A 338 -22.66 24.65 -13.19
CA ASN A 338 -24.10 24.82 -12.96
C ASN A 338 -24.96 23.57 -13.30
N GLY A 339 -24.34 22.41 -13.46
CA GLY A 339 -25.03 21.15 -13.72
C GLY A 339 -25.68 20.57 -12.47
N ASN A 340 -26.46 19.50 -12.63
CA ASN A 340 -27.09 18.78 -11.52
C ASN A 340 -26.06 17.93 -10.76
N LEU A 341 -25.30 18.57 -9.87
CA LEU A 341 -24.29 17.93 -9.03
C LEU A 341 -24.99 17.16 -7.91
N THR A 342 -24.99 15.83 -7.98
CA THR A 342 -25.52 14.98 -6.90
C THR A 342 -24.40 14.15 -6.28
N ILE A 343 -24.15 14.35 -4.99
CA ILE A 343 -23.15 13.60 -4.21
C ILE A 343 -23.84 13.03 -2.99
N ARG A 344 -23.68 11.73 -2.74
CA ARG A 344 -24.13 11.08 -1.52
C ARG A 344 -22.95 10.50 -0.77
N TYR A 345 -22.78 10.93 0.48
CA TYR A 345 -21.84 10.28 1.37
C TYR A 345 -22.24 8.81 1.57
N ASN A 346 -21.31 7.90 1.33
CA ASN A 346 -21.53 6.46 1.49
C ASN A 346 -20.38 5.87 2.30
N SER A 347 -20.66 5.57 3.58
CA SER A 347 -19.65 5.05 4.52
C SER A 347 -19.09 3.72 4.06
N ASP A 348 -19.94 2.83 3.55
CA ASP A 348 -19.53 1.48 3.16
C ASP A 348 -18.53 1.55 2.00
N VAL A 349 -18.79 2.43 1.03
CA VAL A 349 -17.89 2.65 -0.11
C VAL A 349 -16.55 3.26 0.33
N LEU A 350 -16.57 4.25 1.22
CA LEU A 350 -15.36 4.93 1.67
C LEU A 350 -14.53 4.06 2.62
N GLU A 351 -15.16 3.21 3.44
CA GLU A 351 -14.46 2.20 4.25
C GLU A 351 -13.75 1.15 3.37
N ARG A 352 -14.30 0.84 2.19
CA ARG A 352 -13.62 -0.03 1.21
C ARG A 352 -12.37 0.61 0.64
N ILE A 353 -12.29 1.94 0.53
CA ILE A 353 -11.06 2.63 0.12
C ILE A 353 -9.96 2.49 1.18
N GLU A 354 -10.32 2.39 2.46
CA GLU A 354 -9.34 2.15 3.53
C GLU A 354 -8.86 0.69 3.57
N THR A 355 -9.78 -0.25 3.37
CA THR A 355 -9.58 -1.67 3.70
C THR A 355 -9.25 -2.57 2.51
N ASN A 356 -9.61 -2.18 1.28
CA ASN A 356 -9.36 -3.00 0.10
C ASN A 356 -7.85 -3.05 -0.23
N ASP A 357 -7.40 -4.23 -0.65
CA ASP A 357 -6.01 -4.54 -0.97
C ASP A 357 -5.40 -3.58 -2.00
N GLU A 358 -6.18 -3.14 -2.99
CA GLU A 358 -5.73 -2.23 -4.05
C GLU A 358 -5.25 -0.87 -3.50
N PHE A 359 -5.71 -0.49 -2.31
CA PHE A 359 -5.31 0.73 -1.62
C PHE A 359 -4.28 0.51 -0.53
N ARG A 360 -3.82 -0.72 -0.28
CA ARG A 360 -2.82 -1.00 0.76
C ARG A 360 -1.43 -1.12 0.15
N ARG A 361 -0.41 -0.69 0.89
CA ARG A 361 0.99 -0.69 0.44
C ARG A 361 1.87 -1.39 1.47
N VAL A 362 2.86 -2.12 0.96
CA VAL A 362 3.84 -2.86 1.77
C VAL A 362 5.11 -2.04 1.85
N HIS A 363 5.58 -1.78 3.06
CA HIS A 363 6.82 -1.07 3.34
C HIS A 363 7.73 -1.93 4.21
N ARG A 364 9.04 -1.88 3.98
CA ARG A 364 10.00 -2.55 4.87
C ARG A 364 10.23 -1.70 6.10
N VAL A 365 10.25 -2.33 7.28
CA VAL A 365 10.66 -1.65 8.50
C VAL A 365 12.19 -1.57 8.55
N GLY A 366 12.73 -0.36 8.63
CA GLY A 366 14.18 -0.18 8.67
C GLY A 366 14.80 -0.81 9.93
N GLY A 367 15.86 -1.61 9.75
CA GLY A 367 16.56 -2.26 10.87
C GLY A 367 15.88 -3.50 11.45
N SER A 368 14.77 -3.97 10.87
CA SER A 368 14.07 -5.17 11.33
C SER A 368 14.65 -6.48 10.76
N TRP A 369 15.60 -6.39 9.83
CA TRP A 369 16.22 -7.57 9.22
C TRP A 369 17.15 -8.28 10.21
N HIS A 370 16.96 -9.59 10.36
CA HIS A 370 17.75 -10.45 11.24
C HIS A 370 18.07 -11.79 10.55
N ASP A 371 19.35 -12.17 10.51
CA ASP A 371 19.81 -13.51 10.19
C ASP A 371 20.26 -14.25 11.46
N PHE A 372 19.98 -15.55 11.56
CA PHE A 372 20.25 -16.33 12.77
C PHE A 372 20.79 -17.73 12.48
#